data_AF-A0A7W0MQT8-F1
#
_entry.id   AF-A0A7W0MQT8-F1
#
_cell.length_a   1.000
_cell.length_b   1.000
_cell.length_c   1.000
_cell.angle_alpha   90.00
_cell.angle_beta   90.00
_cell.angle_gamma   90.00
#
_symmetry.space_group_name_H-M   'P 1'
#
loop_
_entity.id
_entity.type
_entity.pdbx_description
1 polymer ?
#
loop_
_entity_poly.entity_id
_entity_poly.type
_entity_poly.pdbx_seq_one_letter_code
_entity_poly.pdbx_strand_id
1 'polypeptide(L)'
;NNMILGVTMIGVCEAFALAGKLGLDRQAMFDVVSTSSGSCWSVNAYCPAPGVGPKSPADDDYRPGFAAELMLKDLRLSQAAAAAAGAATPMGARAAALYDAFVGDGGRGRDFSAMLPWLEKKTHGA
;
A
#
# COMPACT_ATOMS: atom_id res chain seq x y z
N ASN A 1 -2.43 -3.65 14.47
CA ASN A 1 -2.88 -4.23 13.19
C ASN A 1 -2.71 -3.24 12.03
N ASN A 2 -3.51 -2.17 11.95
CA ASN A 2 -3.58 -1.34 10.74
C ASN A 2 -2.29 -0.57 10.42
N MET A 3 -1.43 -0.29 11.41
CA MET A 3 -0.07 0.22 11.14
C MET A 3 0.76 -0.76 10.30
N ILE A 4 0.75 -2.06 10.66
CA ILE A 4 1.45 -3.09 9.90
C ILE A 4 0.87 -3.17 8.50
N LEU A 5 -0.46 -3.20 8.38
CA LEU A 5 -1.16 -3.27 7.09
C LEU A 5 -0.82 -2.07 6.17
N GLY A 6 -0.84 -0.84 6.71
CA GLY A 6 -0.48 0.35 5.94
C GLY A 6 0.95 0.28 5.42
N VAL A 7 1.90 -0.14 6.26
CA VAL A 7 3.31 -0.30 5.89
C VAL A 7 3.50 -1.38 4.84
N THR A 8 2.94 -2.58 5.04
CA THR A 8 3.12 -3.69 4.11
C THR A 8 2.43 -3.43 2.78
N MET A 9 1.24 -2.80 2.76
CA MET A 9 0.59 -2.41 1.51
C MET A 9 1.45 -1.42 0.71
N ILE A 10 2.04 -0.41 1.36
CA ILE A 10 2.96 0.53 0.68
C ILE A 10 4.15 -0.23 0.10
N GLY A 11 4.83 -1.06 0.89
CA GLY A 11 6.00 -1.79 0.41
C GLY A 11 5.68 -2.73 -0.76
N VAL A 12 4.51 -3.38 -0.74
CA VAL A 12 4.03 -4.19 -1.88
C VAL A 12 3.78 -3.30 -3.10
N CYS A 13 3.08 -2.17 -2.94
CA CYS A 13 2.83 -1.24 -4.03
C CYS A 13 4.14 -0.69 -4.64
N GLU A 14 5.12 -0.34 -3.81
CA GLU A 14 6.45 0.10 -4.26
C GLU A 14 7.16 -0.99 -5.07
N ALA A 15 7.14 -2.24 -4.59
CA ALA A 15 7.75 -3.37 -5.28
C ALA A 15 7.09 -3.65 -6.64
N PHE A 16 5.75 -3.63 -6.71
CA PHE A 16 5.01 -3.80 -7.97
C PHE A 16 5.22 -2.63 -8.94
N ALA A 17 5.26 -1.38 -8.45
CA ALA A 17 5.54 -0.21 -9.27
C ALA A 17 6.97 -0.27 -9.86
N LEU A 18 7.96 -0.66 -9.04
CA LEU A 18 9.34 -0.85 -9.50
C LEU A 18 9.42 -1.98 -10.54
N ALA A 19 8.77 -3.11 -10.30
CA ALA A 19 8.71 -4.21 -11.25
C ALA A 19 8.14 -3.76 -12.61
N GLY A 20 7.08 -2.96 -12.60
CA GLY A 20 6.51 -2.36 -13.82
C GLY A 20 7.50 -1.44 -14.55
N LYS A 21 8.27 -0.61 -13.85
CA LYS A 21 9.32 0.23 -14.45
C LYS A 21 10.48 -0.58 -15.03
N LEU A 22 10.76 -1.75 -14.47
CA LEU A 22 11.77 -2.70 -14.97
C LEU A 22 11.26 -3.57 -16.13
N GLY A 23 9.99 -3.44 -16.52
CA GLY A 23 9.38 -4.26 -17.58
C GLY A 23 9.11 -5.71 -17.16
N LEU A 24 9.04 -5.98 -15.85
CA LEU A 24 8.72 -7.30 -15.33
C LEU A 24 7.20 -7.55 -15.38
N ASP A 25 6.83 -8.79 -15.69
CA ASP A 25 5.44 -9.22 -15.64
C ASP A 25 4.92 -9.25 -14.20
N ARG A 26 3.72 -8.70 -13.99
CA ARG A 26 3.13 -8.56 -12.66
C ARG A 26 2.66 -9.90 -12.09
N GLN A 27 2.22 -10.84 -12.94
CA GLN A 27 1.80 -12.17 -12.49
C GLN A 27 3.02 -12.97 -12.03
N ALA A 28 4.11 -12.96 -12.79
CA ALA A 28 5.36 -13.58 -12.38
C ALA A 28 5.91 -13.00 -11.07
N MET A 29 5.79 -11.68 -10.87
CA MET A 29 6.14 -11.03 -9.61
C MET A 29 5.28 -11.54 -8.44
N PHE A 30 3.96 -11.63 -8.63
CA PHE A 30 3.05 -12.20 -7.65
C PHE A 30 3.39 -13.66 -7.32
N ASP A 31 3.62 -14.50 -8.32
CA ASP A 31 3.90 -15.92 -8.13
C ASP A 31 5.15 -16.15 -7.26
N VAL A 32 6.19 -15.34 -7.48
CA VAL A 32 7.43 -15.38 -6.67
C VAL A 32 7.18 -14.82 -5.27
N VAL A 33 6.62 -13.63 -5.14
CA VAL A 33 6.51 -12.95 -3.83
C VAL A 33 5.51 -13.64 -2.90
N SER A 34 4.40 -14.16 -3.43
CA SER A 34 3.33 -14.81 -2.66
C SER A 34 3.80 -16.04 -1.88
N THR A 35 4.84 -16.72 -2.37
CA THR A 35 5.40 -17.95 -1.82
C THR A 35 6.79 -17.76 -1.19
N SER A 36 7.34 -16.55 -1.24
CA SER A 36 8.68 -16.22 -0.73
C SER A 36 8.62 -15.41 0.58
N SER A 37 9.78 -14.92 1.05
CA SER A 37 9.88 -14.13 2.29
C SER A 37 9.15 -12.77 2.24
N GLY A 38 8.83 -12.25 1.05
CA GLY A 38 8.00 -11.06 0.89
C GLY A 38 6.50 -11.30 1.06
N SER A 39 6.10 -12.55 1.30
CA SER A 39 4.70 -12.96 1.44
C SER A 39 4.03 -12.27 2.62
N CYS A 40 2.87 -11.65 2.37
CA CYS A 40 2.04 -11.05 3.40
C CYS A 40 0.58 -10.97 2.93
N TRP A 41 -0.32 -10.55 3.82
CA TRP A 41 -1.75 -10.43 3.50
C TRP A 41 -2.01 -9.48 2.30
N SER A 42 -1.28 -8.37 2.21
CA SER A 42 -1.40 -7.39 1.10
C SER A 42 -1.00 -7.98 -0.27
N VAL A 43 -0.28 -9.10 -0.30
CA VAL A 43 -0.01 -9.85 -1.53
C VAL A 43 -1.07 -10.93 -1.71
N ASN A 44 -1.20 -11.83 -0.74
CA ASN A 44 -1.91 -13.11 -0.91
C ASN A 44 -3.43 -13.03 -0.80
N ALA A 45 -3.97 -11.95 -0.26
CA ALA A 45 -5.42 -11.78 -0.10
C ALA A 45 -5.93 -10.46 -0.69
N TYR A 46 -5.02 -9.51 -0.97
CA TYR A 46 -5.40 -8.14 -1.30
C TYR A 46 -4.44 -7.49 -2.31
N CYS A 47 -4.00 -8.26 -3.30
CA CYS A 47 -3.00 -7.83 -4.27
C CYS A 47 -3.41 -6.48 -4.90
N PRO A 48 -2.52 -5.46 -4.89
CA PRO A 48 -2.88 -4.13 -5.39
C PRO A 48 -2.81 -4.02 -6.92
N ALA A 49 -2.35 -5.05 -7.62
CA ALA A 49 -2.20 -5.07 -9.08
C ALA A 49 -3.48 -5.61 -9.75
N PRO A 50 -4.13 -4.85 -10.65
CA PRO A 50 -5.34 -5.31 -11.34
C PRO A 50 -5.08 -6.57 -12.16
N GLY A 51 -5.98 -7.53 -12.08
CA GLY A 51 -5.94 -8.81 -12.79
C GLY A 51 -4.91 -9.81 -12.25
N VAL A 52 -4.30 -9.55 -11.09
CA VAL A 52 -3.21 -10.35 -10.53
C VAL A 52 -3.58 -10.88 -9.15
N GLY A 53 -3.36 -12.18 -8.92
CA GLY A 53 -3.67 -12.83 -7.65
C GLY A 53 -5.18 -12.94 -7.39
N PRO A 54 -5.61 -13.02 -6.12
CA PRO A 54 -7.03 -13.09 -5.77
C PRO A 54 -7.76 -11.79 -6.04
N LYS A 55 -9.08 -11.90 -6.31
CA LYS A 55 -9.93 -10.75 -6.55
C LYS A 55 -9.84 -9.74 -5.40
N SER A 56 -9.48 -8.50 -5.74
CA SER A 56 -9.31 -7.40 -4.80
C SER A 56 -9.98 -6.13 -5.33
N PRO A 57 -10.02 -5.02 -4.56
CA PRO A 57 -10.45 -3.73 -5.09
C PRO A 57 -9.70 -3.26 -6.34
N ALA A 58 -8.46 -3.73 -6.56
CA ALA A 58 -7.69 -3.39 -7.75
C ALA A 58 -8.38 -3.82 -9.05
N ASP A 59 -9.18 -4.90 -9.01
CA ASP A 59 -9.96 -5.41 -10.15
C ASP A 59 -11.26 -4.65 -10.40
N ASP A 60 -11.53 -3.64 -9.58
CA ASP A 60 -12.81 -2.94 -9.53
C ASP A 60 -12.61 -1.43 -9.38
N ASP A 61 -11.67 -0.90 -10.16
CA ASP A 61 -11.28 0.51 -10.20
C ASP A 61 -10.93 1.10 -8.82
N TYR A 62 -10.42 0.26 -7.91
CA TYR A 62 -10.13 0.60 -6.53
C TYR A 62 -11.34 1.23 -5.81
N ARG A 63 -12.56 0.75 -6.11
CA ARG A 63 -13.74 1.03 -5.29
C ARG A 63 -13.47 0.49 -3.88
N PRO A 64 -13.63 1.32 -2.82
CA PRO A 64 -13.06 1.01 -1.52
C PRO A 64 -13.71 -0.21 -0.87
N GLY A 65 -12.91 -1.23 -0.58
CA GLY A 65 -13.22 -2.19 0.48
C GLY A 65 -12.79 -1.61 1.83
N PHE A 66 -11.64 -0.92 1.86
CA PHE A 66 -11.19 -0.09 2.98
C PHE A 66 -10.63 1.24 2.46
N ALA A 67 -11.34 2.34 2.74
CA ALA A 67 -11.01 3.64 2.19
C ALA A 67 -9.64 4.17 2.67
N ALA A 68 -8.91 4.83 1.77
CA ALA A 68 -7.59 5.41 2.06
C ALA A 68 -7.63 6.41 3.23
N GLU A 69 -8.71 7.18 3.38
CA GLU A 69 -8.89 8.11 4.50
C GLU A 69 -9.03 7.39 5.84
N LEU A 70 -9.64 6.20 5.85
CA LEU A 70 -9.74 5.38 7.05
C LEU A 70 -8.39 4.78 7.42
N MET A 71 -7.61 4.33 6.43
CA MET A 71 -6.23 3.91 6.65
C MET A 71 -5.37 5.05 7.22
N LEU A 72 -5.45 6.25 6.64
CA LEU A 72 -4.74 7.44 7.15
C LEU A 72 -5.15 7.76 8.60
N LYS A 73 -6.46 7.73 8.89
CA LYS A 73 -6.98 7.94 10.25
C LYS A 73 -6.37 6.92 11.23
N ASP A 74 -6.35 5.63 10.89
CA ASP A 74 -5.80 4.59 11.76
C ASP A 74 -4.27 4.70 11.93
N LEU A 75 -3.55 5.10 10.88
CA LEU A 75 -2.11 5.37 10.97
C LEU A 75 -1.82 6.55 11.89
N ARG A 76 -2.59 7.64 11.81
CA ARG A 76 -2.47 8.79 12.73
C ARG A 76 -2.75 8.39 14.18
N LEU A 77 -3.76 7.55 14.42
CA LEU A 77 -4.03 6.99 15.75
C LEU A 77 -2.84 6.15 16.26
N SER A 78 -2.25 5.33 15.39
CA SER A 78 -1.05 4.56 15.72
C SER A 78 0.15 5.45 16.07
N GLN A 79 0.33 6.57 15.37
CA GLN A 79 1.41 7.52 15.65
C GLN A 79 1.18 8.28 16.96
N ALA A 80 -0.06 8.67 17.26
CA ALA A 80 -0.40 9.26 18.55
C ALA A 80 -0.12 8.30 19.72
N ALA A 81 -0.48 7.01 19.56
CA ALA A 81 -0.19 5.99 20.55
C ALA A 81 1.32 5.76 20.73
N ALA A 82 2.09 5.73 19.62
CA ALA A 82 3.54 5.61 19.67
C ALA A 82 4.20 6.78 20.42
N ALA A 83 3.74 8.01 20.17
CA ALA A 83 4.21 9.20 20.88
C ALA A 83 3.89 9.14 22.39
N ALA A 84 2.67 8.75 22.76
CA ALA A 84 2.27 8.61 24.15
C ALA A 84 3.06 7.52 24.90
N ALA A 85 3.44 6.46 24.20
CA ALA A 85 4.21 5.35 24.76
C ALA A 85 5.74 5.56 24.70
N GLY A 86 6.24 6.62 24.07
CA GLY A 86 7.67 6.82 23.83
C GLY A 86 8.30 5.79 22.88
N ALA A 87 7.50 5.18 21.99
CA ALA A 87 7.94 4.13 21.08
C ALA A 87 8.29 4.68 19.69
N ALA A 88 9.46 4.30 19.16
CA ALA A 88 9.83 4.66 17.79
C ALA A 88 9.11 3.74 16.78
N THR A 89 8.39 4.35 15.83
CA THR A 89 7.71 3.61 14.75
C THR A 89 8.02 4.23 13.38
N PRO A 90 9.30 4.31 12.95
CA PRO A 90 9.71 5.08 11.78
C PRO A 90 8.99 4.66 10.48
N MET A 91 8.76 3.36 10.27
CA MET A 91 7.99 2.88 9.12
C MET A 91 6.52 3.29 9.20
N GLY A 92 5.92 3.23 10.39
CA GLY A 92 4.54 3.70 10.62
C GLY A 92 4.39 5.20 10.40
N ALA A 93 5.37 5.99 10.85
CA ALA A 93 5.41 7.44 10.62
C ALA A 93 5.51 7.75 9.13
N ARG A 94 6.38 7.04 8.40
CA ARG A 94 6.51 7.20 6.94
C ARG A 94 5.24 6.77 6.21
N ALA A 95 4.62 5.68 6.63
CA ALA A 95 3.35 5.23 6.07
C ALA A 95 2.25 6.29 6.28
N ALA A 96 2.15 6.88 7.48
CA ALA A 96 1.19 7.95 7.75
C ALA A 96 1.39 9.14 6.81
N ALA A 97 2.64 9.57 6.58
CA ALA A 97 2.96 10.67 5.66
C ALA A 97 2.63 10.34 4.20
N LEU A 98 2.89 9.10 3.74
CA LEU A 98 2.58 8.68 2.38
C LEU A 98 1.06 8.59 2.14
N TYR A 99 0.30 8.02 3.08
CA TYR A 99 -1.16 8.02 2.98
C TYR A 99 -1.75 9.43 3.07
N ASP A 100 -1.14 10.34 3.82
CA ASP A 100 -1.55 11.74 3.86
C ASP A 100 -1.41 12.41 2.48
N ALA A 101 -0.23 12.26 1.87
CA ALA A 101 0.03 12.75 0.52
C ALA A 101 -0.91 12.12 -0.51
N PHE A 102 -1.09 10.79 -0.46
CA PHE A 102 -1.99 10.07 -1.35
C PHE A 102 -3.45 10.53 -1.20
N VAL A 103 -3.96 10.69 0.02
CA VAL A 103 -5.34 11.20 0.24
C VAL A 103 -5.48 12.65 -0.25
N GLY A 104 -4.44 13.47 -0.13
CA GLY A 104 -4.40 14.82 -0.68
C GLY A 104 -4.29 14.86 -2.21
N ASP A 105 -3.78 13.81 -2.83
CA ASP A 105 -3.42 13.73 -4.25
C ASP A 105 -4.03 12.49 -4.91
N GLY A 106 -5.36 12.49 -5.08
CA GLY A 106 -6.08 11.50 -5.89
C GLY A 106 -6.50 10.20 -5.19
N GLY A 107 -6.12 10.00 -3.93
CA GLY A 107 -6.51 8.82 -3.12
C GLY A 107 -7.82 8.93 -2.37
N ARG A 108 -8.40 10.13 -2.27
CA ARG A 108 -9.69 10.35 -1.58
C ARG A 108 -10.81 9.54 -2.25
N GLY A 109 -11.61 8.83 -1.46
CA GLY A 109 -12.70 7.98 -1.93
C GLY A 109 -12.25 6.70 -2.65
N ARG A 110 -10.95 6.41 -2.69
CA ARG A 110 -10.38 5.18 -3.26
C ARG A 110 -10.02 4.19 -2.16
N ASP A 111 -9.89 2.93 -2.55
CA ASP A 111 -9.31 1.91 -1.69
C ASP A 111 -7.86 2.27 -1.30
N PHE A 112 -7.43 1.91 -0.09
CA PHE A 112 -6.07 2.14 0.36
C PHE A 112 -5.00 1.47 -0.54
N SER A 113 -5.35 0.40 -1.26
CA SER A 113 -4.47 -0.25 -2.25
C SER A 113 -4.27 0.55 -3.55
N ALA A 114 -5.08 1.60 -3.81
CA ALA A 114 -4.83 2.52 -4.94
C ALA A 114 -3.56 3.37 -4.78
N MET A 115 -2.79 3.14 -3.69
CA MET A 115 -1.41 3.55 -3.57
C MET A 115 -0.54 3.10 -4.76
N LEU A 116 -0.78 1.91 -5.34
CA LEU A 116 -0.01 1.41 -6.50
C LEU A 116 -0.08 2.37 -7.71
N PRO A 117 -1.25 2.64 -8.32
CA PRO A 117 -1.33 3.55 -9.47
C PRO A 117 -0.95 5.00 -9.12
N TRP A 118 -1.01 5.39 -7.85
CA TRP A 118 -0.47 6.68 -7.41
C TRP A 118 1.06 6.71 -7.45
N LEU A 119 1.72 5.67 -6.93
CA LEU A 119 3.18 5.53 -6.97
C LEU A 119 3.73 5.37 -8.39
N GLU A 120 3.03 4.66 -9.28
CA GLU A 120 3.47 4.47 -10.68
C GLU A 120 3.59 5.79 -11.46
N LYS A 121 2.81 6.81 -11.07
CA LYS A 121 2.86 8.18 -11.62
C LYS A 121 4.02 9.01 -11.05
N LYS A 122 4.58 8.64 -9.91
CA LYS A 122 5.72 9.34 -9.31
C LYS A 122 7.01 8.92 -10.02
N THR A 123 7.95 9.84 -10.12
CA THR A 123 9.30 9.59 -10.65
C THR A 123 10.32 9.74 -9.54
N HIS A 124 11.38 8.94 -9.57
CA HIS A 124 12.48 9.11 -8.61
C HIS A 124 13.17 10.46 -8.85
N GLY A 125 13.16 11.35 -7.86
CA GLY A 125 13.88 12.62 -7.90
C GLY A 125 13.09 13.87 -8.36
N ALA A 126 11.76 13.84 -8.34
CA ALA A 126 10.91 15.03 -8.48
C ALA A 126 10.01 15.23 -7.26
#